data_AF-A0AAN8L7M3-F1
#
_entry.id   AF-A0AAN8L7M3-F1
#
_cell.length_a   1.000
_cell.length_b   1.000
_cell.length_c   1.000
_cell.angle_alpha   90.00
_cell.angle_beta   90.00
_cell.angle_gamma   90.00
#
_symmetry.space_group_name_H-M   'P 1'
#
loop_
_entity.id
_entity.type
_entity.pdbx_description
1 polymer ?
#
loop_
_entity_poly.entity_id
_entity_poly.type
_entity_poly.pdbx_seq_one_letter_code
_entity_poly.pdbx_strand_id
1 'polypeptide(L)'
;MVRMLAGHGADIDKRGRIHESSPLDLASEEAVRLPCMRTLLDIGADVNARDKNGKTPLLHALASSDGLTVHNIENIRLLPQRGSDVHAATLDGETAVSSLVFLVKEALEGSVEDAAEIGRFCLRATWLLLAHGADTSCCLAPDGEEDGEPSLTLTSLEHFDRIFPLAVLLRQSGASFHCSHHRDSCWTGYRLVF
;
A
#
# COMPACT_ATOMS: atom_id res chain seq x y z
N MET A 1 16.63 -23.20 0.85
CA MET A 1 15.43 -24.04 1.04
C MET A 1 14.42 -23.88 -0.10
N VAL A 2 13.92 -22.67 -0.41
CA VAL A 2 12.93 -22.44 -1.49
C VAL A 2 13.32 -23.09 -2.83
N ARG A 3 14.52 -22.81 -3.37
CA ARG A 3 14.99 -23.41 -4.64
C ARG A 3 15.06 -24.94 -4.59
N MET A 4 15.40 -25.51 -3.43
CA MET A 4 15.49 -26.95 -3.26
C MET A 4 14.10 -27.59 -3.33
N LEU A 5 13.11 -27.01 -2.66
CA LEU A 5 11.73 -27.50 -2.70
C LEU A 5 11.15 -27.39 -4.12
N ALA A 6 11.32 -26.24 -4.78
CA ALA A 6 10.90 -26.06 -6.17
C ALA A 6 11.59 -27.06 -7.12
N GLY A 7 12.89 -27.32 -6.92
CA GLY A 7 13.64 -28.32 -7.68
C GLY A 7 13.17 -29.76 -7.48
N HIS A 8 12.44 -30.05 -6.40
CA HIS A 8 11.79 -31.34 -6.15
C HIS A 8 10.29 -31.35 -6.52
N GLY A 9 9.83 -30.36 -7.30
CA GLY A 9 8.47 -30.30 -7.80
C GLY A 9 7.45 -29.69 -6.83
N ALA A 10 7.90 -28.97 -5.79
CA ALA A 10 6.98 -28.17 -5.00
C ALA A 10 6.36 -27.07 -5.88
N ASP A 11 5.04 -26.98 -5.85
CA ASP A 11 4.26 -25.96 -6.54
C ASP A 11 4.48 -24.60 -5.87
N ILE A 12 5.08 -23.67 -6.60
CA ILE A 12 5.52 -22.36 -6.10
C ILE A 12 4.36 -21.40 -5.85
N ASP A 13 3.20 -21.65 -6.45
CA ASP A 13 1.99 -20.85 -6.31
C ASP A 13 0.93 -21.60 -5.48
N LYS A 14 1.33 -22.68 -4.80
CA LYS A 14 0.41 -23.51 -4.02
C LYS A 14 -0.25 -22.70 -2.92
N ARG A 15 -1.58 -22.56 -3.02
CA ARG A 15 -2.38 -21.80 -2.06
C ARG A 15 -2.65 -22.58 -0.78
N GLY A 16 -2.53 -21.89 0.35
CA GLY A 16 -2.92 -22.40 1.66
C GLY A 16 -4.41 -22.68 1.76
N ARG A 17 -4.84 -23.47 2.75
CA ARG A 17 -6.27 -23.87 2.88
C ARG A 17 -7.17 -22.86 3.58
N ILE A 18 -6.60 -21.95 4.36
CA ILE A 18 -7.36 -21.06 5.25
C ILE A 18 -7.63 -19.70 4.59
N HIS A 19 -6.58 -19.10 4.04
CA HIS A 19 -6.64 -17.77 3.42
C HIS A 19 -6.39 -17.81 1.91
N GLU A 20 -6.12 -18.98 1.34
CA GLU A 20 -5.68 -19.12 -0.04
C GLU A 20 -4.40 -18.33 -0.39
N SER A 21 -3.63 -17.94 0.64
CA SER A 21 -2.35 -17.26 0.48
C SER A 21 -1.34 -18.16 -0.22
N SER A 22 -0.68 -17.61 -1.22
CA SER A 22 0.49 -18.19 -1.89
C SER A 22 1.74 -18.09 -1.00
N PRO A 23 2.81 -18.84 -1.32
CA PRO A 23 4.10 -18.65 -0.66
C PRO A 23 4.65 -17.23 -0.79
N LEU A 24 4.30 -16.53 -1.88
CA LEU A 24 4.72 -15.15 -2.11
C LEU A 24 3.97 -14.16 -1.20
N ASP A 25 2.67 -14.36 -0.96
CA ASP A 25 1.88 -13.54 -0.03
C ASP A 25 2.50 -13.59 1.37
N LEU A 26 2.75 -14.80 1.88
CA LEU A 26 3.39 -15.02 3.18
C LEU A 26 4.80 -14.41 3.25
N ALA A 27 5.57 -14.47 2.16
CA ALA A 27 6.90 -13.87 2.12
C ALA A 27 6.86 -12.34 2.06
N SER A 28 5.75 -11.76 1.63
CA SER A 28 5.57 -10.31 1.46
C SER A 28 5.18 -9.61 2.77
N GLU A 29 4.51 -10.32 3.69
CA GLU A 29 4.04 -9.80 5.00
C GLU A 29 5.16 -9.35 5.94
N GLU A 30 6.35 -9.97 5.86
CA GLU A 30 7.45 -9.70 6.79
C GLU A 30 8.77 -9.37 6.08
N ALA A 31 9.41 -8.28 6.48
CA ALA A 31 10.69 -7.84 5.95
C ALA A 31 11.80 -8.90 6.09
N VAL A 32 11.77 -9.73 7.15
CA VAL A 32 12.76 -10.80 7.37
C VAL A 32 12.71 -11.87 6.27
N ARG A 33 11.56 -12.01 5.59
CA ARG A 33 11.34 -12.99 4.52
C ARG A 33 11.74 -12.48 3.14
N LEU A 34 12.29 -11.26 3.03
CA LEU A 34 12.77 -10.67 1.78
C LEU A 34 13.67 -11.61 0.93
N PRO A 35 14.64 -12.37 1.50
CA PRO A 35 15.42 -13.32 0.71
C PRO A 35 14.58 -14.45 0.09
N CYS A 36 13.56 -14.92 0.80
CA CYS A 36 12.61 -15.91 0.30
C CYS A 36 11.74 -15.31 -0.80
N MET A 37 11.21 -14.10 -0.58
CA MET A 37 10.40 -13.36 -1.57
C MET A 37 11.18 -13.13 -2.88
N ARG A 38 12.44 -12.67 -2.81
CA ARG A 38 13.33 -12.55 -3.99
C ARG A 38 13.46 -13.87 -4.73
N THR A 39 13.67 -14.96 -3.99
CA THR A 39 13.86 -16.28 -4.58
C THR A 39 12.58 -16.79 -5.26
N LEU A 40 11.41 -16.56 -4.66
CA LEU A 40 10.11 -16.92 -5.24
C LEU A 40 9.85 -16.15 -6.54
N LEU A 41 10.10 -14.84 -6.53
CA LEU A 41 9.97 -14.01 -7.73
C LEU A 41 10.98 -14.40 -8.81
N ASP A 42 12.21 -14.80 -8.45
CA ASP A 42 13.23 -15.25 -9.40
C ASP A 42 12.88 -16.59 -10.08
N ILE A 43 12.08 -17.44 -9.43
CA ILE A 43 11.65 -18.73 -10.00
C ILE A 43 10.26 -18.65 -10.65
N GLY A 44 9.70 -17.45 -10.78
CA GLY A 44 8.48 -17.20 -11.55
C GLY A 44 7.18 -17.28 -10.75
N ALA A 45 7.21 -17.09 -9.42
CA ALA A 45 5.98 -16.97 -8.63
C ALA A 45 5.12 -15.81 -9.15
N ASP A 46 3.80 -15.99 -9.15
CA ASP A 46 2.87 -14.97 -9.64
C ASP A 46 2.84 -13.75 -8.71
N VAL A 47 3.45 -12.65 -9.16
CA VAL A 47 3.54 -11.38 -8.43
C VAL A 47 2.17 -10.73 -8.19
N ASN A 48 1.15 -11.13 -8.94
CA ASN A 48 -0.23 -10.63 -8.86
C ASN A 48 -1.20 -11.70 -8.36
N ALA A 49 -0.70 -12.77 -7.73
CA ALA A 49 -1.53 -13.75 -7.07
C ALA A 49 -2.53 -13.06 -6.12
N ARG A 50 -3.71 -13.62 -5.97
CA ARG A 50 -4.77 -13.08 -5.11
C ARG A 50 -5.21 -14.10 -4.10
N ASP A 51 -5.17 -13.76 -2.83
CA ASP A 51 -5.72 -14.59 -1.75
C ASP A 51 -7.27 -14.63 -1.79
N LYS A 52 -7.90 -15.28 -0.81
CA LYS A 52 -9.37 -15.40 -0.76
C LYS A 52 -10.11 -14.07 -0.66
N ASN A 53 -9.44 -13.02 -0.15
CA ASN A 53 -9.97 -11.67 0.01
C ASN A 53 -9.59 -10.78 -1.18
N GLY A 54 -8.92 -11.32 -2.19
CA GLY A 54 -8.40 -10.55 -3.31
C GLY A 54 -7.11 -9.78 -3.00
N LYS A 55 -6.48 -9.99 -1.85
CA LYS A 55 -5.21 -9.33 -1.50
C LYS A 55 -4.09 -9.88 -2.38
N THR A 56 -3.29 -8.96 -2.92
CA THR A 56 -2.07 -9.27 -3.68
C THR A 56 -0.85 -9.25 -2.78
N PRO A 57 0.30 -9.81 -3.22
CA PRO A 57 1.56 -9.68 -2.49
C PRO A 57 1.90 -8.24 -2.08
N LEU A 58 1.59 -7.26 -2.93
CA LEU A 58 1.80 -5.84 -2.63
C LEU A 58 0.90 -5.35 -1.49
N LEU A 59 -0.37 -5.78 -1.46
CA LEU A 59 -1.29 -5.47 -0.37
C LEU A 59 -0.87 -6.16 0.94
N HIS A 60 -0.38 -7.39 0.87
CA HIS A 60 0.22 -8.08 2.03
C HIS A 60 1.48 -7.35 2.55
N ALA A 61 2.31 -6.77 1.67
CA ALA A 61 3.47 -5.99 2.10
C ALA A 61 3.11 -4.69 2.84
N LEU A 62 1.91 -4.15 2.59
CA LEU A 62 1.37 -2.97 3.24
C LEU A 62 0.53 -3.28 4.50
N ALA A 63 0.01 -4.51 4.61
CA ALA A 63 -0.79 -4.97 5.73
C ALA A 63 0.00 -6.01 6.55
N SER A 64 0.66 -5.57 7.63
CA SER A 64 1.35 -6.49 8.53
C SER A 64 0.36 -7.24 9.43
N SER A 65 0.57 -8.55 9.60
CA SER A 65 -0.21 -9.42 10.49
C SER A 65 0.01 -9.13 11.98
N ASP A 66 1.10 -8.42 12.31
CA ASP A 66 1.61 -8.32 13.68
C ASP A 66 1.28 -6.95 14.33
N GLY A 67 0.52 -6.11 13.62
CA GLY A 67 0.20 -4.73 14.01
C GLY A 67 0.83 -3.68 13.07
N LEU A 68 1.11 -2.48 13.58
CA LEU A 68 1.68 -1.34 12.82
C LEU A 68 3.17 -1.48 12.46
N THR A 69 3.68 -2.70 12.21
CA THR A 69 5.09 -2.90 11.88
C THR A 69 5.42 -2.41 10.47
N VAL A 70 5.83 -1.14 10.39
CA VAL A 70 6.14 -0.39 9.17
C VAL A 70 7.58 -0.62 8.69
N HIS A 71 7.90 -1.85 8.30
CA HIS A 71 9.29 -2.22 7.96
C HIS A 71 9.46 -2.84 6.57
N ASN A 72 8.37 -3.05 5.83
CA ASN A 72 8.34 -3.78 4.56
C ASN A 72 8.70 -2.94 3.32
N ILE A 73 9.45 -1.82 3.49
CA ILE A 73 9.79 -0.91 2.39
C ILE A 73 10.53 -1.63 1.25
N GLU A 74 11.45 -2.55 1.55
CA GLU A 74 12.15 -3.29 0.50
C GLU A 74 11.24 -4.29 -0.22
N ASN A 75 10.18 -4.78 0.43
CA ASN A 75 9.17 -5.62 -0.21
C ASN A 75 8.33 -4.79 -1.18
N ILE A 76 7.83 -3.63 -0.72
CA ILE A 76 7.07 -2.64 -1.52
C ILE A 76 7.92 -2.09 -2.67
N ARG A 77 9.24 -2.06 -2.54
CA ARG A 77 10.15 -1.68 -3.63
C ARG A 77 10.31 -2.79 -4.66
N LEU A 78 10.48 -4.04 -4.21
CA LEU A 78 10.78 -5.15 -5.10
C LEU A 78 9.56 -5.58 -5.92
N LEU A 79 8.36 -5.62 -5.32
CA LEU A 79 7.17 -6.15 -5.99
C LEU A 79 6.82 -5.37 -7.27
N PRO A 80 6.77 -4.02 -7.28
CA PRO A 80 6.53 -3.25 -8.50
C PRO A 80 7.66 -3.39 -9.53
N GLN A 81 8.91 -3.54 -9.09
CA GLN A 81 10.05 -3.84 -9.99
C GLN A 81 9.90 -5.20 -10.69
N ARG A 82 9.12 -6.12 -10.11
CA ARG A 82 8.79 -7.43 -10.70
C ARG A 82 7.44 -7.44 -11.41
N GLY A 83 6.77 -6.29 -11.53
CA GLY A 83 5.51 -6.15 -12.28
C GLY A 83 4.24 -6.35 -11.46
N SER A 84 4.28 -6.13 -10.14
CA SER A 84 3.05 -6.07 -9.35
C SER A 84 2.16 -4.90 -9.81
N ASP A 85 0.87 -5.16 -9.95
CA ASP A 85 -0.14 -4.12 -10.21
C ASP A 85 -0.35 -3.25 -8.96
N VAL A 86 0.05 -1.98 -9.04
CA VAL A 86 -0.10 -1.01 -7.96
C VAL A 86 -1.55 -0.51 -7.78
N HIS A 87 -2.42 -0.79 -8.75
CA HIS A 87 -3.84 -0.43 -8.73
C HIS A 87 -4.75 -1.61 -8.32
N ALA A 88 -4.16 -2.77 -8.01
CA ALA A 88 -4.94 -3.91 -7.57
C ALA A 88 -5.73 -3.58 -6.30
N ALA A 89 -6.99 -4.03 -6.29
CA ALA A 89 -7.91 -3.88 -5.17
C ALA A 89 -8.33 -5.24 -4.61
N THR A 90 -8.58 -5.29 -3.31
CA THR A 90 -9.27 -6.43 -2.65
C THR A 90 -10.73 -6.52 -3.12
N LEU A 91 -11.42 -7.57 -2.67
CA LEU A 91 -12.86 -7.71 -2.91
C LEU A 91 -13.69 -6.57 -2.27
N ASP A 92 -13.17 -5.97 -1.20
CA ASP A 92 -13.77 -4.83 -0.50
C ASP A 92 -13.33 -3.47 -1.08
N GLY A 93 -12.51 -3.47 -2.13
CA GLY A 93 -12.03 -2.24 -2.79
C GLY A 93 -10.77 -1.63 -2.15
N GLU A 94 -10.14 -2.28 -1.18
CA GLU A 94 -8.91 -1.78 -0.57
C GLU A 94 -7.75 -1.83 -1.57
N THR A 95 -7.05 -0.72 -1.75
CA THR A 95 -5.89 -0.58 -2.63
C THR A 95 -4.63 -0.27 -1.84
N ALA A 96 -3.47 -0.32 -2.49
CA ALA A 96 -2.22 0.10 -1.88
C ALA A 96 -2.28 1.54 -1.34
N VAL A 97 -2.99 2.44 -2.04
CA VAL A 97 -3.18 3.83 -1.62
C VAL A 97 -4.14 3.94 -0.44
N SER A 98 -5.24 3.17 -0.40
CA SER A 98 -6.15 3.20 0.75
C SER A 98 -5.49 2.69 2.02
N SER A 99 -4.63 1.67 1.92
CA SER A 99 -3.81 1.21 3.06
C SER A 99 -2.91 2.31 3.60
N LEU A 100 -2.33 3.15 2.73
CA LEU A 100 -1.52 4.29 3.17
C LEU A 100 -2.35 5.37 3.85
N VAL A 101 -3.58 5.64 3.39
CA VAL A 101 -4.49 6.57 4.06
C VAL A 101 -4.82 6.09 5.46
N PHE A 102 -5.15 4.81 5.61
CA PHE A 102 -5.40 4.19 6.91
C PHE A 102 -4.18 4.33 7.84
N LEU A 103 -2.98 3.97 7.38
CA LEU A 103 -1.75 4.12 8.16
C LEU A 103 -1.48 5.57 8.56
N VAL A 104 -1.70 6.52 7.65
CA VAL A 104 -1.56 7.94 7.97
C VAL A 104 -2.54 8.35 9.07
N LYS A 105 -3.80 7.94 9.02
CA LYS A 105 -4.79 8.26 10.06
C LYS A 105 -4.39 7.68 11.42
N GLU A 106 -3.99 6.41 11.47
CA GLU A 106 -3.48 5.76 12.68
C GLU A 106 -2.26 6.49 13.27
N ALA A 107 -1.35 6.97 12.41
CA ALA A 107 -0.20 7.76 12.84
C ALA A 107 -0.61 9.06 13.59
N LEU A 108 -1.81 9.59 13.33
CA LEU A 108 -2.30 10.80 14.00
C LEU A 108 -2.91 10.49 15.37
N GLU A 109 -3.31 9.24 15.60
CA GLU A 109 -3.90 8.78 16.87
C GLU A 109 -2.84 8.20 17.82
N GLY A 110 -1.67 7.80 17.28
CA GLY A 110 -0.55 7.21 18.03
C GLY A 110 0.36 8.20 18.78
N SER A 111 1.42 7.66 19.37
CA SER A 111 2.49 8.45 20.01
C SER A 111 3.31 9.25 18.99
N VAL A 112 4.07 10.25 19.42
CA VAL A 112 4.92 11.06 18.52
C VAL A 112 5.96 10.19 17.82
N GLU A 113 6.50 9.19 18.52
CA GLU A 113 7.46 8.24 18.01
C GLU A 113 6.85 7.34 16.93
N ASP A 114 5.69 6.75 17.21
CA ASP A 114 4.96 5.91 16.25
C ASP A 114 4.55 6.72 15.02
N ALA A 115 4.02 7.94 15.24
CA ALA A 115 3.64 8.85 14.19
C ALA A 115 4.82 9.17 13.24
N ALA A 116 6.00 9.40 13.81
CA ALA A 116 7.20 9.68 13.03
C ALA A 116 7.68 8.45 12.24
N GLU A 117 7.55 7.24 12.80
CA GLU A 117 7.91 6.01 12.11
C GLU A 117 6.96 5.69 10.96
N ILE A 118 5.66 5.71 11.23
CA ILE A 118 4.61 5.49 10.23
C ILE A 118 4.67 6.57 9.15
N GLY A 119 4.89 7.83 9.51
CA GLY A 119 5.07 8.93 8.56
C GLY A 119 6.26 8.73 7.62
N ARG A 120 7.42 8.27 8.14
CA ARG A 120 8.60 7.92 7.31
C ARG A 120 8.32 6.75 6.38
N PHE A 121 7.59 5.75 6.85
CA PHE A 121 7.18 4.62 6.03
C PHE A 121 6.23 5.04 4.92
N CYS A 122 5.16 5.76 5.26
CA CYS A 122 4.17 6.24 4.30
C CYS A 122 4.82 7.13 3.24
N LEU A 123 5.76 8.00 3.63
CA LEU A 123 6.55 8.80 2.69
C LEU A 123 7.28 7.93 1.66
N ARG A 124 8.00 6.91 2.13
CA ARG A 124 8.78 6.02 1.25
C ARG A 124 7.90 5.13 0.39
N ALA A 125 6.86 4.54 0.96
CA ALA A 125 5.92 3.71 0.24
C ALA A 125 5.18 4.52 -0.84
N THR A 126 4.71 5.73 -0.50
CA THR A 126 4.06 6.64 -1.47
C THR A 126 5.00 6.98 -2.62
N TRP A 127 6.26 7.32 -2.32
CA TRP A 127 7.25 7.60 -3.36
C TRP A 127 7.44 6.41 -4.31
N LEU A 128 7.53 5.19 -3.78
CA LEU A 128 7.65 3.97 -4.58
C LEU A 128 6.41 3.74 -5.46
N LEU A 129 5.21 3.85 -4.88
CA LEU A 129 3.96 3.64 -5.63
C LEU A 129 3.79 4.69 -6.75
N LEU A 130 4.07 5.96 -6.47
CA LEU A 130 4.05 7.04 -7.47
C LEU A 130 5.02 6.78 -8.63
N ALA A 131 6.24 6.30 -8.32
CA ALA A 131 7.23 5.94 -9.33
C ALA A 131 6.76 4.80 -10.26
N HIS A 132 5.75 4.03 -9.83
CA HIS A 132 5.13 2.95 -10.59
C HIS A 132 3.70 3.29 -11.06
N GLY A 133 3.29 4.55 -11.00
CA GLY A 133 2.05 5.04 -11.63
C GLY A 133 0.82 5.10 -10.73
N ALA A 134 0.95 4.88 -9.42
CA ALA A 134 -0.19 5.00 -8.50
C ALA A 134 -0.77 6.43 -8.50
N ASP A 135 -2.10 6.54 -8.47
CA ASP A 135 -2.81 7.81 -8.33
C ASP A 135 -3.21 8.02 -6.86
N THR A 136 -2.68 9.08 -6.24
CA THR A 136 -2.91 9.44 -4.84
C THR A 136 -4.00 10.51 -4.67
N SER A 137 -4.63 10.94 -5.75
CA SER A 137 -5.62 12.00 -5.78
C SER A 137 -7.06 11.49 -5.79
N CYS A 138 -7.27 10.21 -6.15
CA CYS A 138 -8.58 9.58 -6.10
C CYS A 138 -9.07 9.39 -4.67
N CYS A 139 -10.33 9.75 -4.42
CA CYS A 139 -11.02 9.42 -3.17
C CYS A 139 -11.31 7.92 -3.13
N LEU A 140 -11.37 7.38 -1.91
CA LEU A 140 -11.41 5.94 -1.68
C LEU A 140 -12.84 5.36 -1.70
N ALA A 141 -13.81 6.10 -2.22
CA ALA A 141 -15.21 5.67 -2.32
C ALA A 141 -15.67 5.56 -3.78
N PRO A 142 -16.27 4.43 -4.20
CA PRO A 142 -16.94 4.31 -5.48
C PRO A 142 -18.32 4.97 -5.39
N ASP A 143 -18.55 6.00 -6.20
CA ASP A 143 -19.83 6.59 -6.60
C ASP A 143 -21.00 6.53 -5.59
N GLY A 144 -21.24 7.62 -4.85
CA GLY A 144 -22.56 7.92 -4.26
C GLY A 144 -22.62 8.22 -2.76
N GLU A 145 -21.53 8.10 -2.02
CA GLU A 145 -21.48 8.53 -0.61
C GLU A 145 -20.89 9.94 -0.51
N GLU A 146 -21.69 10.90 -0.05
CA GLU A 146 -21.27 12.31 0.16
C GLU A 146 -20.13 12.45 1.19
N ASP A 147 -19.86 11.41 1.99
CA ASP A 147 -18.80 11.33 3.01
C ASP A 147 -17.73 10.26 2.66
N GLY A 148 -17.43 10.06 1.38
CA GLY A 148 -16.39 9.12 0.95
C GLY A 148 -15.00 9.43 1.56
N GLU A 149 -14.24 8.40 1.89
CA GLU A 149 -12.93 8.56 2.50
C GLU A 149 -11.99 9.43 1.63
N PRO A 150 -11.28 10.41 2.25
CA PRO A 150 -10.44 11.36 1.52
C PRO A 150 -9.28 10.66 0.84
N SER A 151 -8.80 11.25 -0.27
CA SER A 151 -7.59 10.79 -0.94
C SER A 151 -6.36 11.01 -0.07
N LEU A 152 -5.28 10.26 -0.33
CA LEU A 152 -4.00 10.44 0.36
C LEU A 152 -3.48 11.88 0.26
N THR A 153 -3.73 12.54 -0.88
CA THR A 153 -3.37 13.94 -1.08
C THR A 153 -4.12 14.86 -0.14
N LEU A 154 -5.44 14.67 0.01
CA LEU A 154 -6.25 15.50 0.90
C LEU A 154 -5.92 15.22 2.37
N THR A 155 -5.85 13.95 2.78
CA THR A 155 -5.46 13.57 4.15
C THR A 155 -4.09 14.14 4.53
N SER A 156 -3.14 14.18 3.59
CA SER A 156 -1.81 14.74 3.84
C SER A 156 -1.81 16.25 4.06
N LEU A 157 -2.77 16.97 3.46
CA LEU A 157 -2.90 18.42 3.63
C LEU A 157 -3.65 18.77 4.91
N GLU A 158 -4.70 18.02 5.26
CA GLU A 158 -5.46 18.20 6.51
C GLU A 158 -4.58 18.02 7.75
N HIS A 159 -3.49 17.26 7.62
CA HIS A 159 -2.57 16.94 8.71
C HIS A 159 -1.11 17.34 8.41
N PHE A 160 -0.92 18.40 7.63
CA PHE A 160 0.40 18.82 7.13
C PHE A 160 1.42 19.07 8.24
N ASP A 161 0.98 19.47 9.42
CA ASP A 161 1.79 19.75 10.61
C ASP A 161 2.45 18.48 11.18
N ARG A 162 1.82 17.31 10.99
CA ARG A 162 2.35 16.02 11.48
C ARG A 162 3.05 15.21 10.40
N ILE A 163 2.59 15.32 9.15
CA ILE A 163 3.13 14.56 8.00
C ILE A 163 3.64 15.46 6.87
N PHE A 164 4.26 16.59 7.26
CA PHE A 164 4.80 17.59 6.35
C PHE A 164 5.62 17.03 5.18
N PRO A 165 6.56 16.08 5.38
CA PRO A 165 7.35 15.55 4.27
C PRO A 165 6.49 14.85 3.20
N LEU A 166 5.42 14.16 3.60
CA LEU A 166 4.52 13.47 2.68
C LEU A 166 3.71 14.46 1.86
N ALA A 167 3.17 15.51 2.49
CA ALA A 167 2.46 16.58 1.79
C ALA A 167 3.36 17.29 0.76
N VAL A 168 4.62 17.53 1.10
CA VAL A 168 5.61 18.11 0.16
C VAL A 168 5.87 17.17 -1.02
N LEU A 169 6.06 15.87 -0.76
CA LEU A 169 6.26 14.87 -1.82
C LEU A 169 5.09 14.87 -2.81
N LEU A 170 3.85 14.77 -2.32
CA LEU A 170 2.66 14.70 -3.15
C LEU A 170 2.48 15.97 -4.01
N ARG A 171 2.79 17.13 -3.44
CA ARG A 171 2.80 18.39 -4.19
C ARG A 171 3.86 18.39 -5.29
N GLN A 172 5.06 17.88 -5.01
CA GLN A 172 6.17 17.84 -5.97
C GLN A 172 5.98 16.78 -7.06
N SER A 173 5.27 15.68 -6.77
CA SER A 173 4.92 14.67 -7.76
C SER A 173 3.79 15.10 -8.70
N GLY A 174 3.19 16.27 -8.47
CA GLY A 174 2.08 16.78 -9.26
C GLY A 174 0.74 16.12 -8.94
N ALA A 175 0.61 15.53 -7.74
CA ALA A 175 -0.68 15.01 -7.29
C ALA A 175 -1.73 16.13 -7.29
N SER A 176 -2.88 15.85 -7.90
CA SER A 176 -4.00 16.78 -7.98
C SER A 176 -4.66 16.93 -6.61
N PHE A 177 -5.07 18.16 -6.29
CA PHE A 177 -5.94 18.44 -5.13
C PHE A 177 -7.40 18.04 -5.38
N HIS A 178 -7.75 17.76 -6.63
CA HIS A 178 -9.07 17.34 -7.06
C HIS A 178 -9.04 15.84 -7.39
N CYS A 179 -10.02 15.12 -6.87
CA CYS A 179 -10.28 13.74 -7.25
C CYS A 179 -10.84 13.69 -8.68
N SER A 180 -10.38 12.75 -9.50
CA SER A 180 -10.88 12.55 -10.87
C SER A 180 -12.37 12.16 -10.91
N HIS A 181 -12.87 11.48 -9.88
CA HIS A 181 -14.26 11.05 -9.74
C HIS A 181 -15.20 12.19 -9.37
N HIS A 182 -14.81 13.04 -8.42
CA HIS A 182 -15.68 14.07 -7.82
C HIS A 182 -15.33 15.51 -8.27
N ARG A 183 -14.19 15.72 -8.95
CA ARG A 183 -13.72 17.04 -9.41
C ARG A 183 -13.67 18.07 -8.27
N ASP A 184 -14.31 19.22 -8.46
CA ASP A 184 -14.27 20.35 -7.53
C ASP A 184 -15.04 20.07 -6.23
N SER A 185 -15.98 19.12 -6.21
CA SER A 185 -16.76 18.83 -5.00
C SER A 185 -15.93 18.15 -3.89
N CYS A 186 -14.81 17.51 -4.24
CA CYS A 186 -13.87 16.96 -3.25
C CYS A 186 -12.94 18.01 -2.64
N TRP A 187 -12.76 19.16 -3.28
CA TRP A 187 -11.88 20.19 -2.77
C TRP A 187 -12.68 21.18 -1.94
N THR A 188 -12.86 20.87 -0.65
CA THR A 188 -13.33 21.88 0.31
C THR A 188 -12.12 22.61 0.87
N GLY A 189 -11.52 23.52 0.07
CA GLY A 189 -10.49 24.43 0.57
C GLY A 189 -10.90 25.18 1.85
N TYR A 190 -12.21 25.24 2.12
CA TYR A 190 -12.80 25.67 3.38
C TYR A 190 -12.25 24.92 4.61
N ARG A 191 -12.11 23.58 4.60
CA ARG A 191 -11.60 22.78 5.74
C ARG A 191 -10.10 22.97 6.01
N LEU A 192 -9.34 23.48 5.04
CA LEU A 192 -7.89 23.71 5.18
C LEU A 192 -7.57 25.14 5.62
N VAL A 193 -8.50 26.08 5.44
CA VAL A 193 -8.29 27.52 5.70
C VAL A 193 -9.03 27.98 6.97
N PHE A 194 -10.10 27.30 7.36
CA PHE A 194 -10.94 27.60 8.52
C PHE A 194 -11.16 26.36 9.38
#